data_AF-A0A940H761-F1
#
_entry.id   AF-A0A940H761-F1
#
_cell.length_a   1.000
_cell.length_b   1.000
_cell.length_c   1.000
_cell.angle_alpha   90.00
_cell.angle_beta   90.00
_cell.angle_gamma   90.00
#
_symmetry.space_group_name_H-M   'P 1'
#
loop_
_entity.id
_entity.type
_entity.pdbx_description
1 polymer ?
#
loop_
_entity_poly.entity_id
_entity_poly.type
_entity_poly.pdbx_seq_one_letter_code
_entity_poly.pdbx_strand_id
1 'polypeptide(L)'
;MSVFTVDTDAVQSAQGAARATVERVRADSSTLMSQLGQLQGSWTGSASQAFQVCAEQWHGAQLHMEQVLESISTALGSAATQYSDADQYSASLFR
;
A
#
# COMPACT_ATOMS: atom_id res chain seq x y z
N MET A 1 -7.09 -17.27 -30.37
CA MET A 1 -7.91 -17.17 -29.14
C MET A 1 -6.93 -17.08 -27.99
N SER A 2 -6.61 -15.87 -27.52
CA SER A 2 -5.46 -15.62 -26.62
C SER A 2 -5.63 -14.33 -25.81
N VAL A 3 -6.87 -13.92 -25.53
CA VAL A 3 -7.16 -12.56 -25.03
C VAL A 3 -7.46 -12.51 -23.53
N PHE A 4 -7.98 -13.57 -22.90
CA PHE A 4 -8.39 -13.51 -21.48
C PHE A 4 -7.27 -13.88 -20.49
N THR A 5 -6.40 -14.83 -20.82
CA THR A 5 -5.34 -15.31 -19.90
C THR A 5 -4.24 -14.27 -19.68
N VAL A 6 -3.94 -13.46 -20.70
CA VAL A 6 -2.92 -12.40 -20.65
C VAL A 6 -3.32 -11.30 -19.66
N ASP A 7 -4.62 -11.00 -19.53
CA ASP A 7 -5.13 -9.99 -18.60
C ASP A 7 -4.99 -10.45 -17.13
N THR A 8 -5.20 -11.73 -16.82
CA THR A 8 -5.11 -12.24 -15.45
C THR A 8 -3.68 -12.20 -14.91
N ASP A 9 -2.69 -12.62 -15.69
CA ASP A 9 -1.27 -12.54 -15.30
C ASP A 9 -0.81 -11.08 -15.11
N ALA A 10 -1.27 -10.17 -15.98
CA ALA A 10 -0.99 -8.75 -15.86
C ALA A 10 -1.57 -8.15 -14.58
N VAL A 11 -2.80 -8.53 -14.21
CA VAL A 11 -3.44 -8.11 -12.95
C VAL A 11 -2.66 -8.64 -11.74
N GLN A 12 -2.29 -9.93 -11.73
CA GLN A 12 -1.50 -10.51 -10.63
C GLN A 12 -0.12 -9.85 -10.49
N SER A 13 0.55 -9.59 -11.60
CA SER A 13 1.83 -8.86 -11.61
C SER A 13 1.67 -7.43 -11.07
N ALA A 14 0.61 -6.73 -11.49
CA ALA A 14 0.29 -5.38 -10.99
C ALA A 14 0.00 -5.39 -9.48
N GLN A 15 -0.68 -6.43 -8.96
CA GLN A 15 -0.87 -6.60 -7.52
C GLN A 15 0.45 -6.77 -6.77
N GLY A 16 1.33 -7.62 -7.27
CA GLY A 16 2.65 -7.85 -6.67
C GLY A 16 3.48 -6.56 -6.62
N ALA A 17 3.51 -5.82 -7.74
CA ALA A 17 4.19 -4.53 -7.83
C ALA A 17 3.60 -3.47 -6.87
N ALA A 18 2.26 -3.41 -6.77
CA ALA A 18 1.58 -2.53 -5.83
C ALA A 18 1.97 -2.86 -4.37
N ARG A 19 1.91 -4.14 -3.97
CA ARG A 19 2.33 -4.59 -2.63
C ARG A 19 3.79 -4.25 -2.32
N ALA A 20 4.71 -4.49 -3.25
CA ALA A 20 6.11 -4.15 -3.06
C ALA A 20 6.33 -2.62 -2.89
N THR A 21 5.54 -1.81 -3.60
CA THR A 21 5.56 -0.34 -3.45
C THR A 21 5.05 0.08 -2.07
N VAL A 22 3.96 -0.55 -1.60
CA VAL A 22 3.40 -0.33 -0.25
C VAL A 22 4.42 -0.61 0.85
N GLU A 23 5.12 -1.74 0.78
CA GLU A 23 6.12 -2.12 1.78
C GLU A 23 7.28 -1.12 1.82
N ARG A 24 7.72 -0.66 0.64
CA ARG A 24 8.80 0.33 0.54
C ARG A 24 8.42 1.66 1.18
N VAL A 25 7.21 2.14 0.90
CA VAL A 25 6.68 3.38 1.49
C VAL A 25 6.55 3.26 3.01
N ARG A 26 6.10 2.10 3.54
CA ARG A 26 6.08 1.84 4.98
C ARG A 26 7.49 1.89 5.60
N ALA A 27 8.48 1.29 4.94
CA ALA A 27 9.87 1.28 5.41
C ALA A 27 10.48 2.69 5.44
N ASP A 28 10.26 3.48 4.38
CA ASP A 28 10.72 4.87 4.30
C ASP A 28 10.07 5.72 5.39
N SER A 29 8.79 5.49 5.68
CA SER A 29 8.09 6.19 6.74
C SER A 29 8.59 5.86 8.15
N SER A 30 8.82 4.57 8.43
CA SER A 30 9.43 4.13 9.68
C SER A 30 10.82 4.75 9.88
N THR A 31 11.60 4.82 8.79
CA THR A 31 12.92 5.46 8.76
C THR A 31 12.82 6.94 9.10
N LEU A 32 11.88 7.67 8.48
CA LEU A 32 11.66 9.09 8.80
C LEU A 32 11.27 9.27 10.27
N MET A 33 10.38 8.43 10.81
CA MET A 33 9.97 8.49 12.21
C MET A 33 11.15 8.28 13.19
N SER A 34 12.06 7.36 12.87
CA SER A 34 13.28 7.15 13.64
C SER A 34 14.20 8.39 13.63
N GLN A 35 14.39 8.99 12.45
CA GLN A 35 15.19 10.21 12.29
C GLN A 35 14.59 11.38 13.06
N LEU A 36 13.26 11.53 13.02
CA LEU A 36 12.54 12.54 13.81
C LEU A 36 12.74 12.28 15.31
N GLY A 37 12.57 11.05 15.79
CA GLY A 37 12.79 10.70 17.20
C GLY A 37 14.21 11.03 17.69
N GLN A 38 15.23 10.83 16.86
CA GLN A 38 16.61 11.21 17.19
C GLN A 38 16.78 12.73 17.30
N LEU A 39 16.20 13.48 16.36
CA LEU A 39 16.24 14.95 16.37
C LEU A 39 15.52 15.53 17.59
N GLN A 40 14.38 14.95 18.01
CA GLN A 40 13.66 15.37 19.21
C GLN A 40 14.56 15.34 20.46
N GLY A 41 15.40 14.31 20.60
CA GLY A 41 16.36 14.21 21.71
C GLY A 41 17.43 15.31 21.71
N SER A 42 17.67 15.94 20.56
CA SER A 42 18.66 17.02 20.39
C SER A 42 18.09 18.42 20.54
N TRP A 43 16.78 18.61 20.39
CA TRP A 43 16.13 19.92 20.40
C TRP A 43 15.52 20.21 21.78
N THR A 44 16.06 21.20 22.48
CA THR A 44 15.54 21.68 23.78
C THR A 44 14.77 22.99 23.63
N GLY A 45 13.80 23.25 24.50
CA GLY A 45 13.04 24.51 24.51
C GLY A 45 11.83 24.52 23.58
N SER A 46 11.34 25.69 23.16
CA SER A 46 10.12 25.84 22.35
C SER A 46 10.16 25.13 21.00
N ALA A 47 11.34 24.92 20.42
CA ALA A 47 11.53 24.14 19.20
C ALA A 47 11.10 22.66 19.35
N SER A 48 11.20 22.09 20.56
CA SER A 48 10.77 20.72 20.84
C SER A 48 9.25 20.53 20.66
N GLN A 49 8.46 21.53 21.06
CA GLN A 49 7.00 21.51 20.95
C GLN A 49 6.55 21.55 19.49
N ALA A 50 7.15 22.42 18.68
CA ALA A 50 6.89 22.47 17.24
C ALA A 50 7.26 21.14 16.55
N PHE A 51 8.33 20.50 17.01
CA PHE A 51 8.76 19.20 16.49
C PHE A 51 7.82 18.06 16.87
N GLN A 52 7.31 18.05 18.11
CA GLN A 52 6.29 17.10 18.55
C GLN A 52 5.03 17.19 17.69
N VAL A 53 4.56 18.41 17.40
CA VAL A 53 3.41 18.63 16.51
C VAL A 53 3.69 18.14 15.08
N CYS A 54 4.92 18.30 14.57
CA CYS A 54 5.32 17.74 13.28
C CYS A 54 5.29 16.20 13.29
N ALA A 55 5.82 15.58 14.34
CA ALA A 55 5.82 14.13 14.50
C ALA A 55 4.40 13.54 14.62
N GLU A 56 3.49 14.20 15.32
CA GLU A 56 2.08 13.80 15.41
C GLU A 56 1.36 13.90 14.06
N GLN A 57 1.56 14.99 13.33
CA GLN A 57 1.00 15.15 11.98
C GLN A 57 1.52 14.06 11.03
N TRP A 58 2.81 13.74 11.13
CA TRP A 58 3.42 12.65 10.36
C TRP A 58 2.80 11.29 10.73
N HIS A 59 2.60 11.01 12.01
CA HIS A 59 1.94 9.79 12.46
C HIS A 59 0.52 9.65 11.91
N GLY A 60 -0.25 10.76 11.89
CA GLY A 60 -1.57 10.78 11.26
C GLY A 60 -1.52 10.50 9.76
N ALA A 61 -0.57 11.10 9.04
CA ALA A 61 -0.36 10.84 7.61
C ALA A 61 0.01 9.37 7.34
N GLN A 62 0.84 8.77 8.19
CA GLN A 62 1.21 7.37 8.12
C GLN A 62 -0.01 6.46 8.26
N LEU A 63 -0.85 6.67 9.28
CA LEU A 63 -2.07 5.88 9.48
C LEU A 63 -3.03 6.00 8.28
N HIS A 64 -3.20 7.20 7.75
CA HIS A 64 -4.04 7.42 6.58
C HIS A 64 -3.50 6.68 5.36
N MET A 65 -2.18 6.74 5.14
CA MET A 65 -1.52 6.01 4.08
C MET A 65 -1.74 4.51 4.23
N GLU A 66 -1.61 3.94 5.44
CA GLU A 66 -1.88 2.52 5.68
C GLU A 66 -3.32 2.12 5.33
N GLN A 67 -4.31 2.95 5.67
CA GLN A 67 -5.72 2.72 5.30
C GLN A 67 -5.94 2.73 3.78
N VAL A 68 -5.32 3.69 3.08
CA VAL A 68 -5.40 3.76 1.61
C VAL A 68 -4.78 2.51 0.97
N LEU A 69 -3.65 2.04 1.51
CA LEU A 69 -2.96 0.87 1.00
C LEU A 69 -3.75 -0.43 1.26
N GLU A 70 -4.42 -0.54 2.40
CA GLU A 70 -5.34 -1.65 2.69
C GLU A 70 -6.55 -1.65 1.73
N SER A 71 -7.12 -0.48 1.46
CA SER A 71 -8.21 -0.31 0.49
C SER A 71 -7.78 -0.74 -0.93
N ILE A 72 -6.59 -0.31 -1.37
CA ILE A 72 -6.02 -0.73 -2.66
C ILE A 72 -5.83 -2.25 -2.70
N SER A 73 -5.24 -2.84 -1.66
CA SER A 73 -5.02 -4.30 -1.60
C SER A 73 -6.34 -5.08 -1.66
N THR A 74 -7.38 -4.57 -1.00
CA THR A 74 -8.72 -5.18 -1.01
C THR A 74 -9.36 -5.07 -2.39
N ALA A 75 -9.34 -3.89 -3.01
CA ALA A 75 -9.91 -3.67 -4.34
C ALA A 75 -9.22 -4.54 -5.39
N LEU A 76 -7.88 -4.61 -5.33
CA LEU A 76 -7.09 -5.49 -6.16
C LEU A 76 -7.47 -6.95 -5.96
N GLY A 77 -7.55 -7.42 -4.70
CA GLY A 77 -7.92 -8.79 -4.37
C GLY A 77 -9.28 -9.18 -4.94
N SER A 78 -10.28 -8.32 -4.76
CA SER A 78 -11.62 -8.51 -5.34
C SER A 78 -11.59 -8.58 -6.87
N ALA A 79 -10.82 -7.71 -7.53
CA ALA A 79 -10.67 -7.75 -8.98
C ALA A 79 -10.08 -9.09 -9.45
N ALA A 80 -9.02 -9.59 -8.80
CA ALA A 80 -8.40 -10.86 -9.16
C ALA A 80 -9.37 -12.05 -9.03
N THR A 81 -10.16 -12.11 -7.95
CA THR A 81 -11.20 -13.14 -7.77
C THR A 81 -12.26 -13.05 -8.86
N GLN A 82 -12.78 -11.86 -9.14
CA GLN A 82 -13.80 -11.64 -10.17
C GLN A 82 -13.33 -12.12 -11.56
N TYR A 83 -12.07 -11.85 -11.90
CA TYR A 83 -11.49 -12.30 -13.18
C TYR A 83 -11.33 -13.82 -13.24
N SER A 84 -10.84 -14.45 -12.16
CA SER A 84 -10.74 -15.92 -12.07
C SER A 84 -12.10 -16.59 -12.25
N ASP A 85 -13.14 -16.09 -11.59
CA ASP A 85 -14.49 -16.66 -11.67
C ASP A 85 -15.09 -16.51 -13.08
N ALA A 86 -14.87 -15.35 -13.72
CA ALA A 86 -15.32 -15.09 -15.09
C ALA A 86 -14.64 -16.01 -16.11
N ASP A 87 -13.36 -16.33 -15.92
CA ASP A 87 -12.62 -17.25 -16.78
C ASP A 87 -13.12 -18.68 -16.62
N GLN A 88 -13.31 -19.16 -15.38
CA GLN A 88 -13.86 -20.49 -15.10
C GLN A 88 -15.27 -20.66 -15.67
N TYR A 89 -16.13 -19.64 -15.53
CA TYR A 89 -17.47 -19.64 -16.11
C TYR A 89 -17.39 -19.72 -17.63
N SER A 90 -16.56 -18.90 -18.27
CA SER A 90 -16.37 -18.91 -19.72
C SER A 90 -15.87 -20.27 -20.21
N ALA A 91 -14.89 -20.86 -19.53
CA ALA A 91 -14.40 -22.22 -19.82
C ALA A 91 -15.50 -23.29 -19.71
N SER A 92 -16.42 -23.14 -18.75
CA SER A 92 -17.55 -24.06 -18.57
C SER A 92 -18.59 -24.01 -19.70
N LEU A 93 -18.68 -22.88 -20.43
CA LEU A 93 -19.60 -22.71 -21.56
C LEU A 93 -19.12 -23.42 -22.84
N PHE A 94 -17.82 -23.72 -22.94
CA PHE A 94 -17.23 -24.41 -24.08
C PHE A 94 -17.11 -25.93 -23.87
N ARG A 95 -17.72 -26.46 -22.80
CA ARG A 95 -17.84 -27.88 -22.48
C ARG A 95 -19.16 -28.44 -23.00
#